data_AF-A0AAP2ZI85-F1
#
_entry.id   AF-A0AAP2ZI85-F1
#
_cell.length_a   1.000
_cell.length_b   1.000
_cell.length_c   1.000
_cell.angle_alpha   90.00
_cell.angle_beta   90.00
_cell.angle_gamma   90.00
#
_symmetry.space_group_name_H-M   'P 1'
#
loop_
_entity.id
_entity.type
_entity.pdbx_description
1 polymer ?
#
loop_
_entity_poly.entity_id
_entity_poly.type
_entity_poly.pdbx_seq_one_letter_code
_entity_poly.pdbx_strand_id
1 'polypeptide(L)' 'METAFLDRSDGVCRHFDEQTHLCTIYDERPLVCRVEDYYQANLSSLVSWSVFVDLNVEICNELQRLAKLNSE' A
#
# COMPACT_ATOMS: atom_id res chain seq x y z
N MET A 1 5.74 -3.03 -14.48
CA MET A 1 5.29 -2.54 -13.16
C MET A 1 5.75 -3.53 -12.11
N GLU A 2 6.35 -3.08 -11.01
CA GLU A 2 6.94 -3.94 -9.97
C GLU A 2 5.97 -4.98 -9.41
N THR A 3 4.67 -4.66 -9.36
CA THR A 3 3.61 -5.52 -8.81
C THR A 3 2.83 -6.33 -9.85
N ALA A 4 3.24 -6.33 -11.14
CA ALA A 4 2.48 -6.98 -12.20
C ALA A 4 2.26 -8.50 -11.98
N PHE A 5 3.19 -9.17 -11.29
CA PHE A 5 3.08 -10.60 -10.99
C PHE A 5 2.04 -10.94 -9.89
N LEU A 6 1.53 -9.93 -9.19
CA LEU A 6 0.52 -10.07 -8.14
C LEU A 6 -0.90 -9.86 -8.67
N ASP A 7 -1.08 -9.32 -9.87
CA ASP A 7 -2.39 -8.96 -10.43
C ASP A 7 -3.18 -10.21 -10.87
N ARG A 8 -4.47 -10.26 -10.48
CA ARG A 8 -5.45 -11.26 -10.94
C ARG A 8 -6.09 -10.88 -12.29
N SER A 9 -5.64 -9.77 -12.90
CA SER A 9 -6.12 -9.18 -14.17
C SER A 9 -7.46 -8.44 -14.07
N ASP A 10 -7.92 -8.17 -12.86
CA ASP A 10 -9.09 -7.35 -12.55
C ASP A 10 -8.75 -6.17 -11.62
N GLY A 11 -7.45 -5.91 -11.44
CA GLY A 11 -6.95 -4.89 -10.51
C GLY A 11 -6.91 -5.35 -9.05
N VAL A 12 -7.25 -6.61 -8.75
CA VAL A 12 -7.16 -7.20 -7.41
C VAL A 12 -5.91 -8.07 -7.32
N CYS A 13 -5.26 -8.06 -6.16
CA CYS A 13 -4.14 -8.96 -5.89
C CYS A 13 -4.63 -10.42 -5.86
N ARG A 14 -3.93 -11.34 -6.52
CA ARG A 14 -4.24 -12.77 -6.55
C ARG A 14 -4.15 -13.46 -5.17
N HIS A 15 -3.53 -12.80 -4.20
CA HIS A 15 -3.44 -13.25 -2.81
C HIS A 15 -4.46 -12.58 -1.88
N PHE A 16 -5.35 -11.73 -2.39
CA PHE A 16 -6.43 -11.14 -1.61
C PHE A 16 -7.54 -12.17 -1.39
N ASP A 17 -7.87 -12.43 -0.13
CA ASP A 17 -9.04 -13.21 0.27
C ASP A 17 -10.24 -12.28 0.47
N GLU A 18 -11.22 -12.36 -0.42
CA GLU A 18 -12.42 -11.52 -0.39
C GLU A 18 -13.35 -11.81 0.81
N GLN A 19 -13.24 -12.99 1.44
CA GLN A 19 -14.08 -13.32 2.59
C GLN A 19 -13.52 -12.74 3.89
N THR A 20 -12.21 -12.82 4.08
CA THR A 20 -11.55 -12.36 5.30
C THR A 20 -10.95 -10.95 5.18
N HIS A 21 -10.85 -10.44 3.95
CA HIS A 21 -10.10 -9.24 3.59
C HIS A 21 -8.62 -9.29 3.97
N LEU A 22 -8.04 -10.49 4.09
CA LEU A 22 -6.63 -10.70 4.42
C LEU A 22 -5.82 -11.14 3.19
N CYS A 23 -4.49 -11.03 3.33
CA CYS A 23 -3.56 -11.59 2.35
C CYS A 23 -3.27 -13.05 2.70
N THR A 24 -3.43 -13.97 1.74
CA THR A 24 -3.20 -15.41 1.92
C THR A 24 -1.73 -15.80 2.13
N ILE A 25 -0.80 -14.87 1.86
CA ILE A 25 0.65 -15.06 2.05
C ILE A 25 1.23 -13.98 2.98
N TYR A 26 0.46 -13.49 3.97
CA TYR A 26 0.81 -12.30 4.76
C TYR A 26 2.26 -12.31 5.31
N ASP A 27 2.71 -13.45 5.83
CA ASP A 27 4.05 -13.60 6.41
C ASP A 27 5.16 -13.67 5.35
N GLU A 28 4.82 -14.11 4.14
CA GLU A 28 5.74 -14.30 3.00
C GLU A 28 5.57 -13.22 1.92
N ARG A 29 4.89 -12.11 2.26
CA ARG A 29 4.63 -11.02 1.31
C ARG A 29 5.93 -10.54 0.64
N PRO A 30 5.91 -10.23 -0.67
CA PRO A 30 7.08 -9.66 -1.34
C PRO A 30 7.45 -8.30 -0.74
N LEU A 31 8.70 -7.87 -0.94
CA LEU A 31 9.23 -6.62 -0.38
C LEU A 31 8.32 -5.42 -0.63
N VAL A 32 7.81 -5.29 -1.86
CA VAL A 32 6.90 -4.21 -2.28
C VAL A 32 5.62 -4.10 -1.44
N CYS A 33 5.20 -5.16 -0.76
CA CYS A 33 4.03 -5.18 0.12
C CYS A 33 4.38 -4.99 1.61
N ARG A 34 5.67 -4.89 1.97
CA ARG A 34 6.18 -4.73 3.33
C ARG A 34 6.65 -3.29 3.51
N VAL A 35 5.75 -2.43 4.00
CA VAL A 35 5.92 -0.96 4.01
C VAL A 35 7.24 -0.51 4.63
N GLU A 36 7.56 -0.98 5.83
CA GLU A 36 8.78 -0.58 6.54
C GLU A 36 10.04 -1.13 5.85
N ASP A 37 10.07 -2.42 5.51
CA ASP A 37 11.19 -3.04 4.79
C ASP A 37 11.46 -2.35 3.45
N TYR A 38 10.40 -2.05 2.69
CA TYR A 38 10.51 -1.35 1.40
C TYR A 38 11.06 0.06 1.58
N TYR A 39 10.56 0.80 2.58
CA TYR A 39 11.08 2.11 2.93
C TYR A 39 12.58 2.03 3.26
N GLN A 40 12.98 1.08 4.11
CA GLN A 40 14.38 0.93 4.50
C GLN A 40 15.27 0.64 3.28
N ALA A 41 14.82 -0.23 2.39
CA ALA A 41 15.57 -0.65 1.21
C ALA A 41 15.65 0.42 0.10
N ASN A 42 14.63 1.26 -0.07
CA ASN A 42 14.50 2.11 -1.26
C ASN A 42 14.40 3.62 -0.98
N LEU A 43 13.97 4.03 0.21
CA LEU A 43 13.56 5.41 0.49
C LEU A 43 14.31 6.05 1.67
N SER A 44 14.92 5.25 2.55
CA SER A 44 15.60 5.71 3.76
C SER A 44 16.75 6.69 3.51
N SER A 45 17.36 6.66 2.33
CA SER A 45 18.40 7.62 1.92
C SER A 45 17.84 8.95 1.40
N LEU A 46 16.53 9.02 1.12
CA LEU A 46 15.87 10.16 0.49
C LEU A 46 15.03 10.97 1.48
N VAL A 47 14.41 10.29 2.44
CA VAL A 47 13.46 10.89 3.38
C VAL A 47 13.53 10.15 4.72
N SER A 48 13.35 10.87 5.83
CA SER A 48 13.30 10.23 7.15
C SER A 48 11.99 9.47 7.35
N TRP A 49 11.99 8.55 8.31
CA TRP A 49 10.81 7.72 8.59
C TRP A 49 9.62 8.57 9.01
N SER A 50 9.85 9.56 9.87
CA SER A 50 8.79 10.48 10.32
C SER A 50 8.17 11.23 9.14
N VAL A 51 8.99 11.80 8.26
CA VAL A 51 8.51 12.56 7.10
C VAL A 51 7.80 11.65 6.10
N PHE A 52 8.30 10.43 5.88
CA PHE A 52 7.61 9.44 5.05
C PHE A 52 6.22 9.13 5.60
N VAL A 53 6.09 8.87 6.90
CA VAL A 53 4.80 8.61 7.54
C VAL A 53 3.87 9.82 7.45
N ASP A 54 4.37 11.02 7.75
CA ASP A 54 3.59 12.26 7.72
C ASP A 54 3.01 12.52 6.32
N LEU A 55 3.82 12.38 5.26
CA LEU A 55 3.37 12.53 3.88
C LEU A 55 2.29 11.52 3.49
N ASN A 56 2.43 10.26 3.92
CA ASN A 56 1.42 9.22 3.66
C ASN A 56 0.12 9.50 4.40
N VAL A 57 0.18 9.95 5.66
CA VAL A 57 -1.01 10.33 6.43
C VAL A 57 -1.72 11.53 5.81
N GLU A 58 -0.97 12.54 5.38
CA GLU A 58 -1.52 13.74 4.72
C GLU A 58 -2.33 13.36 3.48
N ILE A 59 -1.76 12.57 2.56
CA ILE A 59 -2.48 12.18 1.34
C ILE A 59 -3.65 11.24 1.63
N CYS A 60 -3.53 10.34 2.61
CA CYS A 60 -4.65 9.51 3.06
C CYS A 60 -5.84 10.36 3.54
N ASN A 61 -5.58 11.41 4.32
CA ASN A 61 -6.61 12.31 4.82
C ASN A 61 -7.26 13.11 3.67
N GLU A 62 -6.48 13.57 2.70
CA GLU A 62 -7.01 14.26 1.52
C GLU A 62 -7.89 13.34 0.67
N LEU A 63 -7.42 12.13 0.35
CA LEU A 63 -8.20 11.16 -0.43
C LEU A 63 -9.53 10.81 0.25
N GLN A 64 -9.54 10.68 1.58
CA GLN A 64 -10.77 10.46 2.35
C GLN A 64 -11.73 11.67 2.30
N ARG A 65 -11.21 12.90 2.32
CA ARG A 65 -12.04 14.11 2.15
C ARG A 65 -12.65 14.16 0.75
N LEU A 66 -11.87 13.91 -0.28
CA LEU A 66 -12.33 13.87 -1.68
C LEU A 66 -13.39 12.78 -1.90
N ALA A 67 -13.19 11.59 -1.33
CA ALA A 67 -14.17 10.50 -1.43
C ALA A 67 -15.53 10.87 -0.81
N LYS A 68 -15.54 11.64 0.28
CA LYS A 68 -16.79 12.14 0.90
C LYS A 68 -17.49 13.19 0.03
N LEU A 69 -16.73 14.10 -0.58
CA LEU A 69 -17.28 15.11 -1.50
C LEU A 69 -17.91 14.49 -2.75
N ASN A 70 -17.41 13.33 -3.20
CA ASN A 70 -17.96 12.61 -4.35
C ASN A 70 -19.16 11.71 -3.99
N SER A 71 -19.52 11.63 -2.70
CA SER A 71 -20.67 10.87 -2.20
C SER A 71 -21.85 11.76 -1.79
N GLU A 72 -21.72 13.07 -1.95
CA GLU A 72 -22.77 14.10 -1.79
C GLU A 72 -23.24 14.61 -3.16
#